data_AF-A0A816KQ94-F1
#
_entry.id   AF-A0A816KQ94-F1
#
_cell.length_a   1.000
_cell.length_b   1.000
_cell.length_c   1.000
_cell.angle_alpha   90.00
_cell.angle_beta   90.00
_cell.angle_gamma   90.00
#
_symmetry.space_group_name_H-M   'P 1'
#
loop_
_entity.id
_entity.type
_entity.pdbx_description
1 polymer ?
#
loop_
_entity_poly.entity_id
_entity_poly.type
_entity_poly.pdbx_seq_one_letter_code
_entity_poly.pdbx_strand_id
1 'polypeptide(L)'
;MITINILRVYLEITNVEKKLTDEQVQYLHEYYTMNQIPEPIEIDAIAKHWNIDDFDLSNWFFSRYMIDRAVEQRRFEAKRIAA
;
A
#
# COMPACT_ATOMS: atom_id res chain seq x y z
N MET A 1 -8.03 -19.33 -7.35
CA MET A 1 -6.81 -18.54 -7.58
C MET A 1 -7.27 -17.13 -7.93
N ILE A 2 -7.11 -16.15 -7.05
CA ILE A 2 -7.50 -14.76 -7.34
C ILE A 2 -6.34 -14.15 -8.13
N THR A 3 -6.56 -13.86 -9.41
CA THR A 3 -5.56 -13.19 -10.24
C THR A 3 -5.57 -11.70 -9.90
N ILE A 4 -4.58 -11.25 -9.12
CA ILE A 4 -4.42 -9.82 -8.80
C ILE A 4 -3.89 -9.12 -10.06
N ASN A 5 -4.65 -8.16 -10.58
CA ASN A 5 -4.18 -7.28 -11.64
C ASN A 5 -3.25 -6.21 -11.04
N ILE A 6 -1.95 -6.49 -11.01
CA ILE A 6 -0.93 -5.62 -10.43
C ILE A 6 -0.98 -4.20 -11.03
N LEU A 7 -1.22 -4.05 -12.33
CA LEU A 7 -1.30 -2.72 -12.97
C LEU A 7 -2.46 -1.89 -12.42
N ARG A 8 -3.62 -2.52 -12.17
CA ARG A 8 -4.77 -1.84 -11.56
C ARG A 8 -4.45 -1.36 -10.14
N VAL A 9 -3.83 -2.21 -9.33
CA VAL A 9 -3.47 -1.89 -7.94
C VAL A 9 -2.42 -0.77 -7.89
N TYR A 10 -1.45 -0.76 -8.81
CA TYR A 10 -0.50 0.33 -8.92
C TYR A 10 -1.18 1.66 -9.25
N LEU A 11 -2.17 1.66 -10.15
CA LEU A 11 -2.95 2.85 -10.47
C LEU A 11 -3.73 3.37 -9.25
N GLU A 12 -4.24 2.49 -8.39
CA GLU A 12 -4.92 2.87 -7.15
C GLU A 12 -3.97 3.63 -6.20
N ILE A 13 -2.75 3.13 -5.99
CA ILE A 13 -1.71 3.84 -5.21
C ILE A 13 -1.40 5.22 -5.81
N THR A 14 -1.07 5.25 -7.11
CA THR A 14 -0.67 6.50 -7.77
C THR A 14 -1.81 7.54 -7.78
N ASN A 15 -3.07 7.10 -7.86
CA ASN A 15 -4.21 8.01 -7.82
C ASN A 15 -4.40 8.62 -6.43
N VAL A 16 -4.13 7.87 -5.36
CA VAL A 16 -4.15 8.42 -4.00
C VAL A 16 -2.97 9.37 -3.82
N GLU A 17 -1.74 8.97 -4.14
CA GLU A 17 -0.53 9.80 -3.98
C GLU A 17 -0.62 11.13 -4.72
N LYS A 18 -1.25 11.18 -5.90
CA LYS A 18 -1.48 12.44 -6.65
C LYS A 18 -2.38 13.44 -5.94
N LYS A 19 -3.19 13.00 -4.98
CA LYS A 19 -4.05 13.88 -4.15
C LYS A 19 -3.32 14.41 -2.92
N LEU A 20 -2.17 13.82 -2.58
CA LEU A 20 -1.40 14.10 -1.38
C LEU A 20 -0.25 15.05 -1.67
N THR A 21 0.24 15.72 -0.62
CA THR A 21 1.50 16.47 -0.67
C THR A 21 2.69 15.52 -0.62
N ASP A 22 3.86 15.96 -1.06
CA ASP A 22 5.09 15.17 -1.00
C ASP A 22 5.43 14.75 0.45
N GLU A 23 5.16 15.63 1.43
CA GLU A 23 5.35 15.34 2.85
C GLU A 23 4.41 14.24 3.35
N GLN A 24 3.14 14.28 2.94
CA GLN A 24 2.16 13.24 3.26
C GLN A 24 2.57 11.90 2.63
N VAL A 25 2.95 11.90 1.35
CA VAL A 25 3.44 10.70 0.66
C VAL A 25 4.67 10.13 1.39
N GLN A 26 5.65 10.98 1.71
CA GLN A 26 6.85 10.58 2.42
C GLN A 26 6.51 9.94 3.78
N TYR A 27 5.61 10.56 4.55
CA TYR A 27 5.14 10.01 5.82
C TYR A 27 4.50 8.63 5.65
N LEU A 28 3.64 8.44 4.64
CA LEU A 28 2.99 7.15 4.40
C LEU A 28 4.00 6.06 4.06
N HIS A 29 5.00 6.37 3.23
CA HIS A 29 6.08 5.42 2.91
C HIS A 29 6.89 5.07 4.16
N GLU A 30 7.25 6.05 5.00
CA GLU A 30 7.97 5.83 6.25
C GLU A 30 7.16 4.97 7.22
N TYR A 31 5.90 5.32 7.45
CA TYR A 31 5.00 4.57 8.33
C TYR A 31 4.83 3.12 7.85
N TYR A 32 4.67 2.93 6.54
CA TYR A 32 4.51 1.60 5.94
C TYR A 32 5.70 0.67 6.17
N THR A 33 6.92 1.21 6.33
CA THR A 33 8.10 0.40 6.70
C THR A 33 8.01 -0.19 8.11
N MET A 34 7.23 0.45 8.99
CA MET A 34 7.04 0.05 10.38
C MET A 34 5.79 -0.82 10.54
N ASN A 35 4.71 -0.46 9.83
CA ASN A 35 3.43 -1.14 9.89
C ASN A 35 2.73 -1.16 8.52
N GLN A 36 2.72 -2.33 7.89
CA GLN A 36 2.16 -2.52 6.54
C GLN A 36 0.63 -2.71 6.54
N ILE A 37 0.05 -3.09 7.68
CA ILE A 37 -1.39 -3.36 7.83
C ILE A 37 -1.87 -2.65 9.10
N PRO A 38 -2.04 -1.32 9.03
CA PRO A 38 -2.46 -0.55 10.20
C PRO A 38 -3.89 -0.93 10.61
N GLU A 39 -4.16 -0.92 11.91
CA GLU A 39 -5.50 -1.11 12.42
C GLU A 39 -6.41 0.07 12.04
N PRO A 40 -7.74 -0.12 11.96
CA PRO A 40 -8.66 0.95 11.61
C PRO A 40 -8.54 2.21 12.49
N ILE A 41 -8.19 2.04 13.77
CA ILE A 41 -7.95 3.16 14.69
C ILE A 41 -6.68 3.94 14.35
N GLU A 42 -5.65 3.27 13.84
CA GLU A 42 -4.41 3.92 13.39
C GLU A 42 -4.64 4.68 12.09
N ILE A 43 -5.40 4.09 11.16
CA ILE A 43 -5.82 4.76 9.93
C ILE A 43 -6.60 6.04 10.25
N ASP A 44 -7.60 5.98 11.13
CA ASP A 44 -8.38 7.16 11.55
C ASP A 44 -7.50 8.23 12.19
N ALA A 45 -6.53 7.84 13.03
CA ALA A 45 -5.59 8.77 13.66
C ALA A 45 -4.69 9.48 12.63
N ILE A 46 -4.16 8.74 11.66
CA ILE A 46 -3.32 9.29 10.58
C ILE A 46 -4.14 10.20 9.68
N ALA A 47 -5.33 9.75 9.26
CA ALA A 47 -6.27 10.50 8.43
C ALA A 47 -6.59 11.86 9.04
N LYS A 48 -6.91 11.89 10.35
CA LYS A 48 -7.17 13.14 11.08
C LYS A 48 -5.93 14.02 11.22
N HIS A 49 -4.78 13.43 11.53
CA HIS A 49 -3.54 14.19 11.74
C HIS A 49 -3.07 14.90 10.47
N TRP A 50 -3.12 14.20 9.34
CA TRP A 50 -2.64 14.70 8.05
C TRP A 50 -3.75 15.30 7.18
N ASN A 51 -5.01 15.31 7.65
CA ASN A 51 -6.18 15.73 6.89
C ASN A 51 -6.30 15.00 5.54
N ILE A 52 -6.20 13.68 5.59
CA ILE A 52 -6.36 12.75 4.46
C ILE A 52 -7.70 12.03 4.62
N ASP A 53 -8.38 11.73 3.51
CA ASP A 53 -9.57 10.89 3.50
C ASP A 53 -9.23 9.45 3.96
N ASP A 54 -10.01 8.93 4.91
CA ASP A 54 -9.75 7.64 5.56
C ASP A 54 -9.89 6.46 4.59
N PHE A 55 -10.80 6.58 3.62
CA PHE A 55 -10.98 5.61 2.56
C PHE A 55 -9.80 5.60 1.58
N ASP A 56 -9.33 6.76 1.11
CA ASP A 56 -8.12 6.87 0.29
C ASP A 56 -6.90 6.29 1.02
N LEU A 57 -6.76 6.58 2.32
CA LEU A 57 -5.67 6.08 3.15
C LEU A 57 -5.72 4.55 3.32
N SER A 58 -6.89 4.01 3.66
CA SER A 58 -7.11 2.57 3.76
C SER A 58 -6.78 1.84 2.45
N ASN A 59 -7.23 2.40 1.33
CA ASN A 59 -6.96 1.84 0.01
C ASN A 59 -5.49 1.90 -0.34
N TRP A 60 -4.77 2.96 0.03
CA TRP A 60 -3.33 3.07 -0.22
C TRP A 60 -2.57 1.95 0.51
N PHE A 61 -2.83 1.75 1.81
CA PHE A 61 -2.19 0.69 2.60
C PHE A 61 -2.51 -0.71 2.06
N PHE A 62 -3.78 -0.98 1.78
CA PHE A 62 -4.22 -2.27 1.24
C PHE A 62 -3.59 -2.54 -0.13
N SER A 63 -3.61 -1.56 -1.04
CA SER A 63 -3.04 -1.68 -2.38
C SER A 63 -1.55 -1.96 -2.33
N ARG A 64 -0.82 -1.25 -1.45
CA ARG A 64 0.62 -1.44 -1.28
C ARG A 64 0.95 -2.83 -0.75
N TYR A 65 0.22 -3.28 0.27
CA TYR A 65 0.36 -4.63 0.82
C TYR A 65 0.14 -5.71 -0.23
N MET A 66 -0.91 -5.58 -1.04
CA MET A 66 -1.24 -6.55 -2.09
C MET A 66 -0.14 -6.64 -3.16
N ILE A 67 0.47 -5.51 -3.53
CA ILE A 67 1.61 -5.49 -4.46
C ILE A 67 2.82 -6.22 -3.86
N ASP A 68 3.18 -5.89 -2.62
CA ASP A 68 4.36 -6.48 -1.97
C ASP A 68 4.22 -8.01 -1.87
N ARG A 69 3.04 -8.49 -1.48
CA ARG A 69 2.75 -9.93 -1.40
C ARG A 69 2.79 -10.61 -2.77
N ALA A 70 2.26 -9.97 -3.81
CA ALA A 70 2.31 -10.51 -5.16
C ALA A 70 3.75 -10.57 -5.70
N VAL A 71 4.57 -9.56 -5.42
CA VAL A 71 5.99 -9.54 -5.79
C VAL A 71 6.77 -10.61 -5.05
N GLU A 72 6.52 -10.75 -3.75
CA GLU A 72 7.16 -11.73 -2.90
C GLU A 72 6.84 -13.17 -3.35
N GLN A 73 5.57 -13.49 -3.62
CA GLN A 73 5.15 -14.80 -4.14
C GLN A 73 5.87 -15.14 -5.44
N ARG A 74 5.91 -14.21 -6.41
CA ARG A 74 6.61 -14.41 -7.69
C ARG A 74 8.10 -14.64 -7.49
N ARG A 75 8.73 -13.94 -6.55
CA ARG A 75 10.16 -14.15 -6.22
C ARG A 75 10.41 -15.53 -5.65
N PHE A 76 9.53 -16.00 -4.76
CA PHE A 76 9.62 -17.37 -4.21
C PHE A 76 9.45 -18.43 -5.29
N GLU A 77 8.47 -18.26 -6.17
CA GLU A 77 8.24 -19.17 -7.30
C GLU A 77 9.45 -19.22 -8.25
N ALA A 78 10.01 -18.06 -8.61
CA ALA A 78 11.19 -17.98 -9.47
C ALA A 78 12.41 -18.67 -8.84
N LYS A 79 12.65 -18.47 -7.53
CA LYS A 79 13.71 -19.15 -6.79
C LYS A 79 13.51 -20.67 -6.76
N ARG A 80 12.27 -21.12 -6.59
CA ARG A 80 11.92 -22.56 -6.59
C ARG A 80 12.13 -23.23 -7.94
N ILE A 81 11.90 -22.52 -9.05
CA ILE A 81 12.11 -23.05 -10.41
C ILE A 81 13.60 -23.09 -10.77
N ALA A 82 14.40 -22.16 -10.22
CA ALA A 82 15.83 -22.06 -10.49
C ALA A 82 16.71 -22.99 -9.64
N ALA A 83 16.15 -23.63 -8.61
CA ALA A 83 16.81 -24.58 -7.71
C ALA A 83 16.55 -26.03 -8.13
#